data_AF-A0A800DJS7-F1
#
_entry.id   AF-A0A800DJS7-F1
#
_cell.length_a   1.000
_cell.length_b   1.000
_cell.length_c   1.000
_cell.angle_alpha   90.00
_cell.angle_beta   90.00
_cell.angle_gamma   90.00
#
_symmetry.space_group_name_H-M   'P 1'
#
loop_
_entity.id
_entity.type
_entity.pdbx_description
1 polymer ?
#
loop_
_entity_poly.entity_id
_entity_poly.type
_entity_poly.pdbx_seq_one_letter_code
_entity_poly.pdbx_strand_id
1 'polypeptide(L)' 'MVTSIDRAELLRLVEEEGAQIVDVLPEREYAEAHIPGAISLYLRRMTPETVTRLRHDKPVVVYCHDAL' A
#
# COMPACT_ATOMS: atom_id res chain seq x y z
N MET A 1 -0.62 -4.15 -15.34
CA MET A 1 -1.28 -5.43 -15.00
C MET A 1 -1.29 -5.50 -13.48
N VAL A 2 -2.45 -5.70 -12.85
CA VAL A 2 -2.53 -5.86 -11.40
C VAL A 2 -2.29 -7.33 -11.09
N THR A 3 -1.40 -7.61 -10.16
CA THR A 3 -1.08 -8.97 -9.70
C THR A 3 -1.54 -9.08 -8.27
N SER A 4 -2.48 -9.99 -8.00
CA SER A 4 -2.83 -10.34 -6.62
C SER A 4 -1.71 -11.19 -6.02
N ILE A 5 -1.33 -10.85 -4.80
CA ILE A 5 -0.30 -11.56 -4.04
C ILE A 5 -0.87 -11.99 -2.69
N ASP A 6 -0.26 -13.00 -2.08
CA ASP A 6 -0.59 -13.43 -0.73
C ASP A 6 0.35 -12.78 0.31
N ARG A 7 0.16 -13.15 1.58
CA ARG A 7 0.98 -12.66 2.69
C ARG A 7 2.44 -13.08 2.57
N ALA A 8 2.73 -14.28 2.07
CA ALA A 8 4.10 -14.77 1.98
C ALA A 8 4.88 -13.97 0.96
N GLU A 9 4.27 -13.71 -0.20
CA GLU A 9 4.88 -12.87 -1.23
C GLU A 9 5.00 -11.41 -0.80
N LEU A 10 4.01 -10.87 -0.06
CA LEU A 10 4.14 -9.53 0.53
C LEU A 10 5.39 -9.43 1.43
N LEU A 11 5.60 -10.39 2.32
CA LEU A 11 6.77 -10.38 3.22
C LEU A 11 8.07 -10.47 2.42
N ARG A 12 8.14 -11.35 1.41
CA ARG A 12 9.30 -11.47 0.52
C ARG A 12 9.62 -10.14 -0.18
N LEU A 13 8.61 -9.50 -0.75
CA LEU A 13 8.74 -8.22 -1.45
C LEU A 13 9.23 -7.09 -0.52
N VAL A 14 8.76 -7.08 0.73
CA VAL A 14 9.21 -6.11 1.74
C VAL A 14 10.66 -6.35 2.13
N GLU A 15 11.04 -7.59 2.40
CA GLU A 15 12.38 -7.96 2.89
C GLU A 15 13.46 -7.87 1.80
N GLU A 16 13.16 -8.36 0.59
CA GLU A 16 14.16 -8.50 -0.48
C GLU A 16 14.20 -7.29 -1.41
N GLU A 17 13.05 -6.67 -1.68
CA GLU A 17 12.92 -5.66 -2.74
C GLU A 17 12.64 -4.25 -2.17
N GLY A 18 12.28 -4.16 -0.89
CA GLY A 18 11.92 -2.90 -0.22
C GLY A 18 10.59 -2.36 -0.71
N ALA A 19 9.60 -3.25 -0.86
CA ALA A 19 8.26 -2.87 -1.30
C ALA A 19 7.61 -1.84 -0.38
N GLN A 20 6.84 -0.95 -1.00
CA GLN A 20 6.04 0.08 -0.33
C GLN A 20 4.63 -0.45 -0.14
N ILE A 21 4.23 -0.60 1.12
CA ILE A 21 2.87 -0.97 1.46
C ILE A 21 2.02 0.30 1.48
N VAL A 22 0.91 0.31 0.75
CA VAL A 22 -0.01 1.45 0.66
C VAL A 22 -1.37 1.03 1.18
N ASP A 23 -1.81 1.68 2.25
CA ASP A 23 -3.16 1.56 2.77
C ASP A 23 -4.04 2.60 2.09
N VAL A 24 -5.11 2.14 1.44
CA VAL A 24 -6.05 3.00 0.72
C VAL A 24 -7.37 3.25 1.44
N LEU A 25 -7.47 2.87 2.72
CA LEU A 25 -8.61 3.14 3.59
C LEU A 25 -8.67 4.61 4.04
N PRO A 26 -9.83 5.08 4.53
CA PRO A 26 -9.94 6.41 5.14
C PRO A 26 -8.90 6.61 6.26
N GLU A 27 -8.39 7.83 6.40
CA GLU A 27 -7.37 8.18 7.40
C GLU A 27 -7.73 7.76 8.84
N ARG A 28 -9.03 7.77 9.18
CA ARG A 28 -9.53 7.31 10.47
C ARG A 28 -9.28 5.81 10.68
N GLU A 29 -9.53 4.99 9.67
CA GLU A 29 -9.34 3.54 9.75
C GLU A 29 -7.86 3.18 9.77
N TYR A 30 -7.05 3.86 8.95
CA TYR A 30 -5.59 3.77 9.04
C TYR A 30 -5.09 4.09 10.45
N ALA A 31 -5.59 5.16 11.07
CA ALA A 31 -5.20 5.55 12.43
C ALA A 31 -5.63 4.54 13.51
N GLU A 32 -6.73 3.81 13.29
CA GLU A 32 -7.21 2.75 14.18
C GLU A 32 -6.32 1.50 14.10
N ALA A 33 -6.00 1.04 12.90
CA ALA A 33 -5.07 -0.05 12.66
C ALA A 33 -4.55 -0.04 11.21
N HIS A 34 -3.24 -0.27 11.05
CA HIS A 34 -2.61 -0.42 9.74
C HIS A 34 -1.41 -1.36 9.85
N ILE A 35 -0.94 -1.86 8.69
CA ILE A 35 0.31 -2.63 8.64
C ILE A 35 1.48 -1.70 9.01
N PRO A 36 2.38 -2.08 9.94
CA PRO A 36 3.52 -1.24 10.30
C PRO A 36 4.34 -0.78 9.09
N GLY A 37 4.60 0.52 9.01
CA GLY A 37 5.35 1.12 7.89
C GLY A 37 4.53 1.37 6.62
N ALA A 38 3.22 1.07 6.61
CA ALA A 38 2.36 1.41 5.50
C ALA A 38 2.27 2.93 5.27
N ILE A 39 2.04 3.31 4.01
CA ILE A 39 1.80 4.69 3.60
C ILE A 39 0.29 4.86 3.48
N SER A 40 -0.29 5.77 4.26
CA SER A 40 -1.70 6.16 4.14
C SER A 40 -1.92 7.01 2.88
N LEU A 41 -2.65 6.47 1.91
CA LEU A 41 -3.12 7.17 0.70
C LEU A 41 -4.57 6.80 0.42
N TYR A 42 -5.52 7.51 1.06
CA TYR A 42 -6.94 7.21 0.92
C TYR A 42 -7.39 7.23 -0.54
N LEU A 43 -7.96 6.11 -1.04
CA LEU A 43 -8.31 5.91 -2.44
C LEU A 43 -9.10 7.08 -3.04
N ARG A 44 -10.09 7.60 -2.31
CA ARG A 44 -10.97 8.68 -2.80
C ARG A 44 -10.30 10.05 -2.85
N ARG A 45 -9.10 10.20 -2.28
CA ARG A 45 -8.29 11.42 -2.29
C ARG A 45 -6.99 11.26 -3.07
N MET A 46 -6.77 10.12 -3.72
CA MET A 46 -5.58 9.91 -4.53
C MET A 46 -5.61 10.80 -5.78
N THR A 47 -4.57 11.61 -5.92
CA THR A 47 -4.28 12.45 -7.09
C THR A 47 -2.86 12.20 -7.58
N PRO A 48 -2.49 12.61 -8.82
CA PRO A 48 -1.11 12.55 -9.30
C PRO A 48 -0.10 13.18 -8.32
N GLU A 49 -0.48 14.27 -7.65
CA GLU A 49 0.37 14.94 -6.67
C GLU A 49 0.59 14.08 -5.43
N THR A 50 -0.45 13.43 -4.90
CA THR A 50 -0.33 12.60 -3.69
C THR A 50 0.53 11.35 -3.91
N VAL A 51 0.49 10.77 -5.11
CA VAL A 51 1.26 9.55 -5.44
C VAL A 51 2.73 9.83 -5.72
N THR A 52 3.15 11.10 -5.87
CA THR A 52 4.58 11.46 -5.97
C THR A 52 5.40 11.07 -4.74
N ARG A 53 4.74 10.79 -3.61
CA ARG A 53 5.36 10.27 -2.38
C ARG A 53 5.85 8.82 -2.54
N LEU A 54 5.36 8.10 -3.56
CA LEU A 54 5.77 6.73 -3.84
C LEU A 54 7.03 6.72 -4.70
N ARG A 55 7.96 5.84 -4.34
CA ARG A 55 9.16 5.55 -5.13
C ARG A 55 8.80 4.68 -6.32
N HIS A 56 8.99 5.20 -7.53
CA HIS A 56 8.70 4.48 -8.78
C HIS A 56 9.73 3.37 -9.10
N ASP A 57 10.86 3.33 -8.39
CA ASP A 57 11.90 2.31 -8.54
C ASP A 57 11.69 1.10 -7.60
N LYS A 58 10.59 1.08 -6.83
CA LYS A 58 10.27 0.05 -5.84
C LYS A 58 8.90 -0.56 -6.10
N PRO A 59 8.68 -1.85 -5.78
CA PRO A 59 7.35 -2.44 -5.83
C PRO A 59 6.39 -1.64 -4.93
N VAL A 60 5.15 -1.49 -5.39
CA VAL A 60 4.05 -0.89 -4.64
C VAL A 60 3.00 -1.97 -4.42
N VAL A 61 2.72 -2.29 -3.15
CA VAL A 61 1.64 -3.20 -2.77
C VAL A 61 0.54 -2.39 -2.14
N VAL A 62 -0.63 -2.42 -2.77
CA VAL A 62 -1.84 -1.76 -2.26
C VAL A 62 -2.69 -2.78 -1.52
N TYR A 63 -3.24 -2.41 -0.36
CA TYR A 63 -4.25 -3.22 0.34
C TYR A 63 -5.47 -2.38 0.74
N CYS A 64 -6.61 -3.06 0.86
CA CYS A 64 -7.88 -2.53 1.34
C CYS A 64 -8.46 -3.49 2.41
N HIS A 65 -9.65 -3.20 2.91
CA HIS A 65 -10.37 -4.09 3.84
C HIS A 65 -10.82 -5.40 3.18
N ASP A 66 -11.13 -5.34 1.89
CA ASP A 66 -11.59 -6.47 1.09
C ASP A 66 -11.06 -6.37 -0.36
N ALA A 67 -11.43 -7.34 -1.18
CA ALA A 67 -11.02 -7.46 -2.57
C ALA A 67 -12.19 -7.23 -3.56
N LEU A 68 -13.28 -6.58 -3.12
CA LEU A 68 -14.54 -6.48 -3.86
C LEU A 68 -14.64 -5.23 -4.75
#